data_AF-A0A2N5AJ59-F1
#
_entry.id   AF-A0A2N5AJ59-F1
#
_cell.length_a   1.000
_cell.length_b   1.000
_cell.length_c   1.000
_cell.angle_alpha   90.00
_cell.angle_beta   90.00
_cell.angle_gamma   90.00
#
_symmetry.space_group_name_H-M   'P 1'
#
loop_
_entity.id
_entity.type
_entity.pdbx_description
1 polymer ?
#
loop_
_entity_poly.entity_id
_entity_poly.type
_entity_poly.pdbx_seq_one_letter_code
_entity_poly.pdbx_strand_id
1 'polypeptide(L)'
;IGNPENEASIKELAEMLLACFERHPLRDRFPPFAGFREVESSDYYGKGYQDVEHRKPSIRNAKRCLNWEPKVEMEETVEHTLDFFLRTVELVDDKNP
;
A
#
# COMPACT_ATOMS: atom_id res chain seq x y z
N ILE A 1 -1.69 0.50 -17.63
CA ILE A 1 -0.22 0.24 -17.57
C ILE A 1 0.08 -0.14 -16.12
N GLY A 2 0.89 -1.16 -15.86
CA GLY A 2 1.20 -1.63 -14.50
C GLY A 2 2.43 -2.51 -14.47
N ASN A 3 2.88 -2.91 -13.27
CA ASN A 3 4.00 -3.83 -13.10
C ASN A 3 3.48 -5.26 -12.82
N PRO A 4 3.64 -6.22 -13.76
CA PRO A 4 3.18 -7.60 -13.57
C PRO A 4 3.96 -8.38 -12.50
N GLU A 5 5.13 -7.91 -12.07
CA GLU A 5 5.93 -8.54 -11.01
C GLU A 5 5.55 -8.03 -9.62
N ASN A 6 4.93 -6.85 -9.51
CA ASN A 6 4.41 -6.32 -8.24
C ASN A 6 3.02 -6.91 -7.94
N GLU A 7 2.93 -8.24 -7.90
CA GLU A 7 1.72 -8.98 -7.58
C GLU A 7 1.75 -9.42 -6.11
N ALA A 8 0.76 -8.99 -5.33
CA ALA A 8 0.59 -9.39 -3.94
C ALA A 8 -0.90 -9.41 -3.58
N SER A 9 -1.27 -10.27 -2.63
CA SER A 9 -2.55 -10.21 -1.96
C SER A 9 -2.65 -8.95 -1.08
N ILE A 10 -3.87 -8.56 -0.71
CA ILE A 10 -4.09 -7.45 0.22
C ILE A 10 -3.42 -7.70 1.57
N LYS A 11 -3.36 -8.97 2.01
CA LYS A 11 -2.68 -9.36 3.25
C LYS A 11 -1.17 -9.13 3.16
N GLU A 12 -0.53 -9.60 2.09
CA GLU A 12 0.91 -9.40 1.89
C GLU A 12 1.27 -7.91 1.76
N LEU A 13 0.43 -7.12 1.07
CA LEU A 13 0.61 -5.67 1.01
C LEU A 13 0.50 -5.02 2.40
N ALA A 14 -0.46 -5.46 3.22
CA ALA A 14 -0.64 -4.93 4.57
C ALA A 14 0.52 -5.30 5.50
N GLU A 15 1.06 -6.51 5.39
CA GLU A 15 2.25 -6.97 6.12
C GLU A 15 3.50 -6.20 5.68
N MET A 16 3.68 -5.98 4.38
CA MET A 16 4.79 -5.17 3.83
C MET A 16 4.73 -3.72 4.31
N LEU A 17 3.53 -3.12 4.27
CA LEU A 17 3.31 -1.77 4.77
C LEU A 17 3.63 -1.67 6.27
N LEU A 18 3.18 -2.64 7.08
CA LEU A 18 3.48 -2.69 8.50
C LEU A 18 4.99 -2.81 8.75
N ALA A 19 5.68 -3.66 8.00
CA ALA A 19 7.13 -3.82 8.12
C ALA A 19 7.88 -2.52 7.76
N CYS A 20 7.46 -1.81 6.70
CA CYS A 20 8.01 -0.51 6.34
C CYS A 20 7.72 0.54 7.42
N PHE A 21 6.51 0.54 7.97
CA PHE A 21 6.07 1.45 9.01
C PHE A 21 6.83 1.29 10.31
N GLU A 22 7.00 0.07 10.80
CA GLU A 22 7.74 -0.20 12.04
C GLU A 22 9.24 0.16 11.93
N ARG A 23 9.82 0.15 10.73
CA ARG A 23 11.20 0.62 10.48
C ARG A 23 11.33 2.13 10.28
N HIS A 24 10.22 2.86 10.12
CA HIS A 24 10.24 4.24 9.67
C HIS A 24 10.75 5.20 10.76
N PRO A 25 11.58 6.22 10.46
CA PRO A 25 12.12 7.16 11.47
C PRO A 25 11.06 7.96 12.24
N LEU A 26 9.86 8.11 11.68
CA LEU A 26 8.73 8.80 12.33
C LEU A 26 7.82 7.85 13.12
N ARG A 27 8.14 6.55 13.21
CA ARG A 27 7.27 5.53 13.81
C ARG A 27 6.79 5.87 15.22
N ASP A 28 7.65 6.45 16.04
CA ASP A 28 7.36 6.81 17.44
C ASP A 28 6.35 7.95 17.59
N ARG A 29 6.00 8.64 16.50
CA ARG A 29 5.00 9.73 16.48
C ARG A 29 3.58 9.22 16.25
N PHE A 30 3.40 7.91 16.10
CA PHE A 30 2.14 7.27 15.81
C PHE A 30 1.82 6.21 16.87
N PRO A 31 0.53 5.92 17.12
CA PRO A 31 0.13 4.90 18.09
C PRO A 31 0.67 3.50 17.75
N PRO A 32 0.67 2.57 18.71
CA PRO A 32 0.98 1.17 18.43
C PRO A 32 -0.01 0.59 17.42
N PHE A 33 0.46 -0.37 16.62
CA PHE A 33 -0.38 -1.07 15.65
C PHE A 33 -1.54 -1.79 16.35
N ALA A 34 -2.77 -1.51 15.91
CA ALA A 34 -3.99 -2.07 16.51
C ALA A 34 -4.28 -3.53 16.11
N GLY A 35 -3.47 -4.13 15.24
CA GLY A 35 -3.65 -5.47 14.73
C GLY A 35 -4.43 -5.53 13.42
N PHE A 36 -4.24 -6.63 12.68
CA PHE A 36 -5.08 -6.94 11.53
C PHE A 36 -6.42 -7.51 12.00
N ARG A 37 -7.49 -7.14 11.30
CA ARG A 37 -8.83 -7.65 11.55
C ARG A 37 -9.48 -8.02 10.22
N GLU A 38 -9.93 -9.26 10.11
CA GLU A 38 -10.76 -9.69 8.98
C GLU A 38 -12.15 -9.07 9.12
N VAL A 39 -12.66 -8.52 8.01
CA VAL A 39 -13.95 -7.85 7.95
C VAL A 39 -14.67 -8.34 6.71
N GLU A 40 -15.97 -8.65 6.85
CA GLU A 40 -16.81 -9.05 5.72
C GLU A 40 -16.91 -7.92 4.70
N SER A 41 -16.84 -8.28 3.41
CA SER A 41 -16.89 -7.27 2.34
C SER A 41 -18.21 -6.49 2.33
N SER A 42 -19.32 -7.10 2.76
CA SER A 42 -20.61 -6.42 2.90
C SER A 42 -20.62 -5.36 3.99
N ASP A 43 -19.82 -5.56 5.04
CA ASP A 43 -19.75 -4.63 6.18
C ASP A 43 -18.80 -3.47 5.87
N TYR A 44 -17.77 -3.72 5.05
CA TYR A 44 -16.81 -2.68 4.63
C TYR A 44 -17.27 -1.91 3.38
N TYR A 45 -17.69 -2.60 2.32
CA TYR A 45 -18.05 -2.02 1.02
C TYR A 45 -19.56 -1.95 0.73
N GLY A 46 -20.39 -2.63 1.52
CA GLY A 46 -21.84 -2.67 1.34
C GLY A 46 -22.37 -3.88 0.57
N LYS A 47 -23.69 -4.08 0.62
CA LYS A 47 -24.36 -5.21 -0.06
C LYS A 47 -24.20 -5.11 -1.58
N GLY A 48 -23.88 -6.23 -2.21
CA GLY A 48 -23.71 -6.32 -3.67
C GLY A 48 -22.29 -6.02 -4.15
N TYR A 49 -21.34 -5.77 -3.24
CA TYR A 49 -19.93 -5.66 -3.61
C TYR A 49 -19.39 -6.99 -4.13
N GLN A 50 -18.66 -6.95 -5.24
CA GLN A 50 -17.94 -8.08 -5.82
C GLN A 50 -16.58 -7.59 -6.29
N ASP A 51 -15.53 -8.33 -5.93
CA ASP A 51 -14.15 -7.98 -6.27
C ASP A 51 -13.58 -8.88 -7.38
N VAL A 52 -12.43 -8.47 -7.91
CA VAL A 52 -11.62 -9.26 -8.84
C VAL A 52 -10.54 -9.99 -8.06
N GLU A 53 -10.49 -11.31 -8.19
CA GLU A 53 -9.53 -12.16 -7.45
C GLU A 53 -8.07 -11.93 -7.86
N HIS A 54 -7.81 -11.74 -9.16
CA HIS A 54 -6.46 -11.57 -9.70
C HIS A 54 -6.40 -10.51 -10.79
N ARG A 55 -5.38 -9.65 -10.75
CA ARG A 55 -5.13 -8.62 -11.76
C ARG A 55 -3.64 -8.57 -12.13
N LYS A 56 -3.27 -9.30 -13.18
CA LYS A 56 -1.93 -9.25 -13.77
C LYS A 56 -1.97 -8.66 -15.18
N PRO A 57 -1.40 -7.47 -15.43
CA PRO A 57 -1.45 -6.83 -16.73
C PRO A 57 -0.46 -7.45 -17.72
N SER A 58 -0.89 -7.63 -18.98
CA SER A 58 0.08 -7.80 -20.07
C SER A 58 0.68 -6.45 -20.46
N ILE A 59 2.01 -6.32 -20.38
CA ILE A 59 2.73 -5.09 -20.76
C ILE A 59 3.28 -5.11 -22.19
N ARG A 60 2.90 -6.10 -23.01
CA ARG A 60 3.40 -6.24 -24.40
C ARG A 60 3.18 -4.99 -25.25
N ASN A 61 2.01 -4.36 -25.11
CA ASN A 61 1.70 -3.14 -25.86
C ASN A 61 2.56 -1.96 -25.40
N ALA A 62 2.84 -1.83 -24.10
CA ALA A 62 3.70 -0.78 -23.58
C ALA A 62 5.15 -0.96 -24.05
N LYS A 63 5.66 -2.20 -24.03
CA LYS A 63 6.98 -2.53 -24.60
C LYS A 63 7.05 -2.19 -26.09
N ARG A 64 6.09 -2.66 -26.89
CA ARG A 64 6.09 -2.48 -28.36
C ARG A 64 5.91 -1.02 -28.78
N CYS A 65 4.95 -0.32 -28.18
CA CYS A 65 4.54 1.00 -28.65
C CYS A 65 5.31 2.15 -28.00
N LEU A 66 5.83 1.95 -26.79
CA LEU A 66 6.45 3.01 -25.98
C LEU A 66 7.87 2.68 -25.53
N ASN A 67 8.39 1.48 -25.82
CA ASN A 67 9.64 0.96 -25.26
C ASN A 67 9.70 1.11 -23.73
N TRP A 68 8.55 0.93 -23.07
CA TRP A 68 8.39 1.12 -21.64
C TRP A 68 8.36 -0.21 -20.90
N GLU A 69 9.06 -0.27 -19.77
CA GLU A 69 9.05 -1.35 -18.80
C GLU A 69 9.07 -0.77 -17.38
N PRO A 70 8.33 -1.35 -16.42
CA PRO A 70 8.39 -0.94 -15.03
C PRO A 70 9.76 -1.28 -14.43
N LYS A 71 10.24 -0.44 -13.51
CA LYS A 71 11.56 -0.60 -12.87
C LYS A 71 11.53 -0.51 -11.35
N VAL A 72 10.41 -0.02 -10.79
CA VAL A 72 10.26 0.20 -9.36
C VAL A 72 9.56 -1.02 -8.78
N GLU A 73 10.23 -1.64 -7.82
CA GLU A 73 9.74 -2.82 -7.13
C GLU A 73 8.62 -2.45 -6.14
N MET A 74 7.87 -3.45 -5.68
CA MET A 74 6.71 -3.23 -4.82
C MET A 74 7.10 -2.61 -3.47
N GLU A 75 8.13 -3.12 -2.81
CA GLU A 75 8.59 -2.61 -1.51
C GLU A 75 9.07 -1.15 -1.60
N GLU A 76 9.87 -0.81 -2.62
CA GLU A 76 10.31 0.58 -2.86
C GLU A 76 9.11 1.53 -3.06
N THR A 77 8.09 1.08 -3.80
CA THR A 77 6.86 1.85 -4.00
C THR A 77 6.14 2.10 -2.67
N VAL A 78 6.05 1.07 -1.82
CA VAL A 78 5.41 1.16 -0.50
C VAL A 78 6.19 2.10 0.43
N GLU A 79 7.52 1.97 0.49
CA GLU A 79 8.37 2.80 1.33
C GLU A 79 8.28 4.29 0.97
N HIS A 80 8.41 4.63 -0.32
CA HIS A 80 8.33 6.03 -0.78
C HIS A 80 6.94 6.63 -0.53
N THR A 81 5.88 5.87 -0.79
CA THR A 81 4.51 6.34 -0.59
C THR A 81 4.23 6.55 0.90
N LEU A 82 4.68 5.63 1.75
CA LEU A 82 4.55 5.71 3.19
C LEU A 82 5.29 6.93 3.76
N ASP A 83 6.56 7.15 3.40
CA ASP A 83 7.35 8.29 3.87
C ASP A 83 6.65 9.62 3.57
N PHE A 84 6.14 9.77 2.34
CA PHE A 84 5.37 10.94 1.95
C PHE A 84 4.17 11.16 2.88
N PHE A 85 3.32 10.14 3.07
CA PHE A 85 2.14 10.29 3.91
C PHE A 85 2.50 10.61 5.37
N LEU A 86 3.46 9.91 5.97
CA LEU A 86 3.85 10.13 7.37
C LEU A 86 4.42 11.54 7.62
N ARG A 87 5.06 12.16 6.62
CA ARG A 87 5.58 13.53 6.71
C ARG A 87 4.52 14.60 6.49
N THR A 88 3.42 14.26 5.82
CA THR A 88 2.33 15.19 5.52
C THR A 88 1.23 15.22 6.57
N VAL A 89 1.22 14.25 7.49
CA VAL A 89 0.31 14.28 8.64
C VAL A 89 0.70 15.45 9.55
N GLU A 90 -0.26 16.34 9.81
CA GLU A 90 -0.13 17.31 10.90
C GLU A 90 -0.14 16.54 12.22
N LEU A 91 1.02 16.48 12.86
CA LEU A 91 1.14 15.88 14.18
C LEU A 91 0.61 16.89 15.19
N VAL A 92 -0.48 16.53 15.86
CA VAL A 92 -0.97 17.29 17.01
C VAL A 92 0.06 17.07 18.12
N ASP A 93 0.84 18.10 18.43
CA ASP A 93 1.73 18.06 19.58
C ASP A 93 0.88 17.97 20.85
N ASP A 94 1.04 16.89 21.62
CA ASP A 94 0.46 16.70 22.98
C ASP A 94 0.94 17.78 24.00
N LYS A 95 1.66 18.81 23.54
CA LYS A 95 2.25 19.87 24.37
C LYS A 95 1.44 21.16 24.44
N ASN A 96 0.24 21.22 23.88
CA ASN A 96 -0.64 22.37 24.09
C ASN A 96 -2.06 21.92 24.49
N PRO A 97 -2.40 21.95 25.79
CA PRO A 97 -3.77 21.65 26.26
C PRO A 97 -4.78 22.70 25.82
#